data_AF-A0A7V3MXB2-F1
#
_entry.id   AF-A0A7V3MXB2-F1
#
_cell.length_a   1.000
_cell.length_b   1.000
_cell.length_c   1.000
_cell.angle_alpha   90.00
_cell.angle_beta   90.00
_cell.angle_gamma   90.00
#
_symmetry.space_group_name_H-M   'P 1'
#
loop_
_entity.id
_entity.type
_entity.pdbx_description
1 polymer ?
#
loop_
_entity_poly.entity_id
_entity_poly.type
_entity_poly.pdbx_seq_one_letter_code
_entity_poly.pdbx_strand_id
1 'polypeptide(L)'
;MNIIIPMAGLGTRLRPHTLTTPKPLIPVAGKSIAERLVKEIAKVMQQPINKISFIIRPSFGAAVEAELLQIAKEIGADGQIDYQTVALGTAH
;
A
#
# COMPACT_ATOMS: atom_id res chain seq x y z
N MET A 1 1.91 -11.52 -13.18
CA MET A 1 2.81 -10.35 -13.07
C MET A 1 3.09 -10.02 -11.61
N ASN A 2 4.25 -9.43 -11.30
CA ASN A 2 4.57 -8.96 -9.95
C ASN A 2 4.59 -7.43 -9.96
N ILE A 3 4.05 -6.81 -8.91
CA ILE A 3 4.04 -5.34 -8.75
C ILE A 3 4.60 -4.95 -7.39
N ILE A 4 5.17 -3.74 -7.33
CA ILE A 4 5.72 -3.13 -6.10
C ILE A 4 5.00 -1.81 -5.89
N ILE A 5 4.54 -1.55 -4.66
CA ILE A 5 3.82 -0.34 -4.31
C ILE A 5 4.57 0.36 -3.16
N PRO A 6 5.37 1.39 -3.47
CA PRO A 6 6.15 2.10 -2.47
C PRO A 6 5.29 3.07 -1.66
N MET A 7 5.20 2.84 -0.35
CA MET A 7 4.24 3.50 0.56
C MET A 7 4.83 3.87 1.92
N ALA A 8 6.14 3.79 2.10
CA ALA A 8 6.85 4.07 3.35
C ALA A 8 6.93 5.56 3.73
N GLY A 9 6.42 6.47 2.89
CA GLY A 9 6.43 7.90 3.17
C GLY A 9 5.48 8.29 4.31
N LEU A 10 5.96 9.13 5.24
CA LEU A 10 5.16 9.62 6.39
C LEU A 10 4.04 10.61 6.01
N GLY A 11 3.95 11.04 4.75
CA GLY A 11 2.89 11.93 4.29
C GLY A 11 2.82 13.27 5.04
N THR A 12 3.97 13.85 5.42
CA THR A 12 4.06 15.04 6.30
C THR A 12 3.30 16.26 5.79
N ARG A 13 3.15 16.40 4.46
CA ARG A 13 2.36 17.47 3.83
C ARG A 13 0.85 17.39 4.08
N LEU A 14 0.35 16.23 4.50
CA LEU A 14 -1.08 15.99 4.78
C LEU A 14 -1.40 15.98 6.27
N ARG A 15 -0.47 16.44 7.12
CA ARG A 15 -0.75 16.59 8.55
C ARG A 15 -1.88 17.62 8.74
N PRO A 16 -2.80 17.40 9.72
CA PRO A 16 -2.72 16.39 10.78
C PRO A 16 -3.24 14.99 10.42
N HIS A 17 -3.83 14.78 9.24
CA HIS A 17 -4.45 13.50 8.87
C HIS A 17 -3.50 12.30 8.89
N THR A 18 -2.20 12.55 8.69
CA THR A 18 -1.15 11.53 8.68
C THR A 18 -0.42 11.34 10.02
N LEU A 19 -0.90 11.93 11.11
CA LEU A 19 -0.29 11.75 12.44
C LEU A 19 -0.57 10.35 13.02
N THR A 20 -1.80 9.85 12.84
CA THR A 20 -2.24 8.57 13.38
C THR A 20 -2.51 7.53 12.30
N THR A 21 -2.81 7.97 11.07
CA THR A 21 -3.17 7.10 9.95
C THR A 21 -2.17 7.28 8.80
N PRO A 22 -1.48 6.23 8.35
CA PRO A 22 -0.61 6.33 7.18
C PRO A 22 -1.37 6.84 5.96
N LYS A 23 -0.74 7.70 5.15
CA LYS A 23 -1.35 8.21 3.90
C LYS A 23 -2.02 7.12 3.04
N PRO A 24 -1.41 5.94 2.81
CA PRO A 24 -2.03 4.88 2.01
C PRO A 24 -3.39 4.42 2.52
N LEU A 25 -3.62 4.49 3.83
CA LEU A 25 -4.84 4.00 4.48
C LEU A 25 -5.87 5.09 4.74
N ILE A 26 -5.60 6.34 4.36
CA ILE A 26 -6.59 7.41 4.47
C ILE A 26 -7.81 7.03 3.63
N PRO A 27 -9.02 7.02 4.21
CA PRO A 27 -10.23 6.70 3.47
C PRO A 27 -10.61 7.85 2.53
N VAL A 28 -10.91 7.51 1.28
CA VAL A 28 -11.44 8.40 0.25
C VAL A 28 -12.68 7.75 -0.34
N ALA A 29 -13.85 8.34 -0.07
CA ALA A 29 -15.15 7.80 -0.47
C ALA A 29 -15.39 6.35 -0.02
N GLY A 30 -15.06 6.05 1.24
CA GLY A 30 -15.34 4.75 1.89
C GLY A 30 -14.31 3.65 1.63
N LYS A 31 -13.27 3.90 0.83
CA LYS A 31 -12.16 2.97 0.57
C LYS A 31 -10.82 3.62 0.83
N SER A 32 -9.82 2.86 1.25
CA SER A 32 -8.46 3.42 1.41
C SER A 32 -7.85 3.78 0.06
N ILE A 33 -6.89 4.71 0.07
CA ILE A 33 -6.13 5.06 -1.14
C ILE A 33 -5.43 3.82 -1.72
N ALA A 34 -4.85 2.97 -0.87
CA ALA A 34 -4.19 1.73 -1.26
C ALA A 34 -5.17 0.75 -1.91
N GLU A 35 -6.32 0.48 -1.30
CA GLU A 35 -7.34 -0.41 -1.86
C GLU A 35 -7.78 0.06 -3.24
N ARG A 36 -8.08 1.36 -3.36
CA ARG A 36 -8.52 1.94 -4.63
C ARG A 36 -7.46 1.77 -5.71
N LEU A 37 -6.20 2.11 -5.40
CA LEU A 37 -5.10 2.00 -6.36
C LEU A 37 -4.89 0.56 -6.84
N VAL A 38 -4.89 -0.40 -5.91
CA VAL A 38 -4.73 -1.83 -6.24
C VAL A 38 -5.88 -2.34 -7.11
N LYS A 39 -7.13 -2.02 -6.75
CA LYS A 39 -8.31 -2.45 -7.52
C LYS A 39 -8.38 -1.80 -8.89
N GLU A 40 -8.00 -0.53 -9.03
CA GLU A 40 -7.97 0.13 -10.34
C GLU A 40 -6.85 -0.44 -11.24
N ILE A 41 -5.67 -0.74 -10.71
CA ILE A 41 -4.61 -1.43 -11.48
C ILE A 41 -5.11 -2.79 -11.97
N ALA A 42 -5.71 -3.58 -11.09
CA ALA A 42 -6.22 -4.91 -11.44
C ALA A 42 -7.27 -4.88 -12.58
N LYS A 43 -8.10 -3.83 -12.66
CA LYS A 43 -9.09 -3.67 -13.73
C LYS A 43 -8.48 -3.39 -15.11
N VAL A 44 -7.37 -2.68 -15.16
CA VAL A 44 -6.75 -2.23 -16.42
C VAL A 44 -5.75 -3.25 -16.96
N MET A 45 -5.21 -4.12 -16.10
CA MET A 45 -4.24 -5.13 -16.50
C MET A 45 -4.88 -6.26 -17.30
N GLN A 46 -4.25 -6.60 -18.42
CA GLN A 46 -4.66 -7.71 -19.31
C GLN A 46 -4.16 -9.07 -18.80
N GLN A 47 -3.35 -9.08 -17.75
CA GLN A 47 -2.72 -10.28 -17.18
C GLN A 47 -2.92 -10.32 -15.66
N PRO A 48 -3.05 -11.51 -15.05
CA PRO A 48 -3.22 -11.63 -13.61
C PRO A 48 -2.02 -11.10 -12.84
N ILE A 49 -2.30 -10.48 -11.70
CA ILE A 49 -1.30 -10.05 -10.73
C ILE A 49 -1.09 -11.23 -9.78
N ASN A 50 0.10 -11.82 -9.83
CA ASN A 50 0.44 -12.98 -9.02
C ASN A 50 0.94 -12.54 -7.65
N LYS A 51 1.68 -11.43 -7.59
CA LYS A 51 2.34 -10.97 -6.37
C LYS A 51 2.33 -9.45 -6.24
N ILE A 52 2.09 -8.96 -5.03
CA ILE A 52 2.16 -7.54 -4.67
C ILE A 52 3.09 -7.38 -3.49
N SER A 53 4.16 -6.61 -3.67
CA SER A 53 5.03 -6.18 -2.57
C SER A 53 4.63 -4.76 -2.16
N PHE A 54 4.28 -4.58 -0.89
CA PHE A 54 3.99 -3.28 -0.30
C PHE A 54 5.19 -2.83 0.53
N ILE A 55 5.83 -1.73 0.13
CA ILE A 55 6.96 -1.18 0.87
C ILE A 55 6.43 -0.17 1.89
N ILE A 56 6.51 -0.49 3.18
CA ILE A 56 5.99 0.35 4.27
C ILE A 56 7.06 0.68 5.32
N ARG A 57 6.71 1.52 6.29
CA ARG A 57 7.55 1.71 7.49
C ARG A 57 7.16 0.70 8.56
N PRO A 58 8.13 0.15 9.31
CA PRO A 58 7.84 -0.70 10.49
C PRO A 58 6.92 0.00 11.50
N SER A 59 6.99 1.33 11.59
CA SER A 59 6.18 2.12 12.53
C SER A 59 4.68 2.15 12.22
N PHE A 60 4.24 1.64 11.05
CA PHE A 60 2.82 1.56 10.73
C PHE A 60 2.10 0.42 11.47
N GLY A 61 2.84 -0.62 11.86
CA GLY A 61 2.36 -1.70 12.72
C GLY A 61 1.49 -2.76 12.02
N ALA A 62 1.25 -3.84 12.75
CA ALA A 62 0.66 -5.08 12.22
C ALA A 62 -0.76 -4.94 11.66
N ALA A 63 -1.56 -3.97 12.15
CA ALA A 63 -2.90 -3.74 11.63
C ALA A 63 -2.87 -3.28 10.15
N VAL A 64 -1.90 -2.42 9.82
CA VAL A 64 -1.69 -1.91 8.46
C VAL A 64 -1.19 -3.02 7.53
N GLU A 65 -0.29 -3.85 8.03
CA GLU A 65 0.20 -5.03 7.31
C GLU A 65 -0.95 -5.98 6.96
N ALA A 66 -1.80 -6.30 7.95
CA ALA A 66 -2.94 -7.18 7.76
C ALA A 66 -3.94 -6.61 6.73
N GLU A 67 -4.24 -5.31 6.78
CA GLU A 67 -5.13 -4.66 5.82
C GLU A 67 -4.56 -4.72 4.39
N LEU A 68 -3.27 -4.43 4.20
CA LEU A 68 -2.63 -4.47 2.89
C LEU A 68 -2.59 -5.89 2.30
N LEU A 69 -2.28 -6.90 3.12
CA LEU A 69 -2.31 -8.30 2.71
C LEU A 69 -3.73 -8.74 2.34
N GLN A 70 -4.73 -8.28 3.07
CA GLN A 70 -6.13 -8.55 2.75
C GLN A 70 -6.54 -7.93 1.40
N ILE A 71 -6.11 -6.70 1.12
CA ILE A 71 -6.36 -6.03 -0.17
C ILE A 71 -5.74 -6.83 -1.33
N ALA A 72 -4.51 -7.34 -1.19
CA ALA A 72 -3.88 -8.18 -2.20
C ALA A 72 -4.67 -9.49 -2.42
N LYS A 73 -5.10 -10.13 -1.34
CA LYS A 73 -5.89 -11.36 -1.39
C LYS A 73 -7.23 -11.17 -2.08
N GLU A 74 -7.91 -10.03 -1.88
CA GLU A 74 -9.18 -9.71 -2.53
C GLU A 74 -9.10 -9.64 -4.05
N ILE A 75 -7.94 -9.30 -4.61
CA ILE A 75 -7.72 -9.30 -6.06
C ILE A 75 -7.06 -10.59 -6.57
N GLY A 76 -6.91 -11.60 -5.71
CA GLY A 76 -6.34 -12.91 -6.05
C GLY A 76 -4.82 -12.92 -6.18
N ALA A 77 -4.11 -11.99 -5.55
CA ALA A 77 -2.65 -11.90 -5.58
C ALA A 77 -2.01 -12.27 -4.24
N ASP A 78 -0.79 -12.81 -4.28
CA ASP A 78 0.04 -13.05 -3.10
C ASP A 78 0.62 -11.73 -2.57
N GLY A 79 0.21 -11.33 -1.37
CA GLY A 79 0.72 -10.14 -0.70
C GLY A 79 2.05 -10.40 0.03
N GLN A 80 2.99 -9.47 -0.08
CA GLN A 80 4.22 -9.42 0.71
C GLN A 80 4.40 -8.01 1.29
N ILE A 81 4.91 -7.93 2.51
CA ILE A 81 5.33 -6.69 3.15
C ILE A 81 6.85 -6.59 3.12
N ASP A 82 7.35 -5.46 2.65
CA ASP A 82 8.77 -5.10 2.68
C ASP A 82 8.92 -3.76 3.42
N TYR A 83 10.08 -3.55 4.04
CA TYR A 83 10.28 -2.39 4.92
C TYR A 83 11.28 -1.40 4.35
N GLN A 84 10.93 -0.11 4.42
CA GLN A 84 11.84 1.00 4.16
C GLN A 84 11.85 1.97 5.34
N THR A 85 12.99 2.06 6.03
CA THR A 85 13.18 2.91 7.21
C THR A 85 13.61 4.34 6.87
N VAL A 86 14.26 4.54 5.72
CA VAL A 86 14.77 5.84 5.26
C VAL A 86 14.14 6.16 3.90
N ALA A 87 13.69 7.41 3.72
CA ALA A 87 13.10 7.85 2.45
C ALA A 87 14.22 8.11 1.42
N LEU A 88 14.63 7.05 0.71
CA LEU A 88 15.74 7.08 -0.27
C LEU A 88 15.28 7.40 -1.69
N GLY A 89 13.98 7.65 -1.89
CA GLY A 89 13.36 7.86 -3.19
C GLY A 89 12.59 6.63 -3.66
N THR A 90 11.82 6.79 -4.73
CA THR A 90 10.91 5.75 -5.25
C THR A 90 11.59 4.68 -6.09
N ALA A 91 12.79 4.97 -6.60
CA ALA A 91 13.58 4.05 -7.44
C ALA A 91 14.57 3.18 -6.65
N HIS A 92 14.67 3.41 -5.33
CA HIS A 92 15.46 2.63 -4.39
C HIS A 92 14.68 1.42 -3.93
#